data_AF-A0A498GGM3-F1
#
_entry.id   AF-A0A498GGM3-F1
#
_cell.length_a   1.000
_cell.length_b   1.000
_cell.length_c   1.000
_cell.angle_alpha   90.00
_cell.angle_beta   90.00
_cell.angle_gamma   90.00
#
_symmetry.space_group_name_H-M   'P 1'
#
loop_
_entity.id
_entity.type
_entity.pdbx_description
1 polymer ?
#
loop_
_entity_poly.entity_id
_entity_poly.type
_entity_poly.pdbx_seq_one_letter_code
_entity_poly.pdbx_strand_id
1 'polypeptide(L)'
;MTDSTLDPVVETLYSSPGKWLNPVADVYYMSVGGTGRVEILCPVGIQFSNFLTTTLPAHAEFYEDIKEERANNDEIGGAAVVSKKPDFDDVDNPVTWVEQNKNHVYIKEFVPFDERVTTREQLREELVDILEYDPDFSTIFQDAARAVKTQPRENA
;
A
#
# COMPACT_ATOMS: atom_id res chain seq x y z
N MET A 1 1.70 23.39 -8.67
CA MET A 1 0.29 23.81 -8.64
C MET A 1 -0.41 22.76 -7.81
N THR A 2 -0.91 23.12 -6.64
CA THR A 2 -1.71 22.19 -5.83
C THR A 2 -2.95 21.86 -6.62
N ASP A 3 -3.20 20.57 -6.83
CA ASP A 3 -4.37 20.06 -7.55
C ASP A 3 -5.61 20.52 -6.78
N SER A 4 -6.30 21.57 -7.25
CA SER A 4 -7.31 22.31 -6.47
C SER A 4 -8.62 21.53 -6.29
N THR A 5 -8.60 20.23 -6.57
CA THR A 5 -9.71 19.28 -6.53
C THR A 5 -9.48 18.19 -5.47
N LEU A 6 -8.26 18.03 -4.93
CA LEU A 6 -7.96 17.02 -3.94
C LEU A 6 -8.61 17.36 -2.59
N ASP A 7 -9.40 16.43 -2.05
CA ASP A 7 -9.98 16.57 -0.72
C ASP A 7 -8.88 16.64 0.36
N PRO A 8 -8.84 17.67 1.22
CA PRO A 8 -7.82 17.80 2.27
C PRO A 8 -7.78 16.63 3.26
N VAL A 9 -8.91 15.93 3.45
CA VAL A 9 -8.98 14.71 4.25
C VAL A 9 -8.21 13.60 3.55
N VAL A 10 -8.40 13.42 2.24
CA VAL A 10 -7.69 12.44 1.42
C VAL A 10 -6.20 12.74 1.38
N GLU A 11 -5.81 14.01 1.20
CA GLU A 11 -4.41 14.46 1.29
C GLU A 11 -3.78 14.09 2.65
N THR A 12 -4.53 14.27 3.74
CA THR A 12 -4.09 13.87 5.09
C THR A 12 -3.89 12.37 5.21
N LEU A 13 -4.72 11.55 4.56
CA LEU A 13 -4.56 10.09 4.56
C LEU A 13 -3.29 9.67 3.80
N TYR A 14 -3.02 10.27 2.64
CA TYR A 14 -1.82 9.99 1.85
C TYR A 14 -0.51 10.32 2.59
N SER A 15 -0.54 11.33 3.46
CA SER A 15 0.65 11.73 4.23
C SER A 15 1.12 10.71 5.27
N SER A 16 0.23 9.81 5.73
CA SER A 16 0.53 8.85 6.81
C SER A 16 -0.40 7.64 6.77
N PRO A 17 -0.43 6.87 5.67
CA PRO A 17 -1.47 5.88 5.43
C PRO A 17 -1.49 4.78 6.50
N GLY A 18 -0.32 4.34 6.97
CA GLY A 18 -0.24 3.34 8.03
C GLY A 18 -0.84 3.77 9.38
N LYS A 19 -0.92 5.07 9.67
CA LYS A 19 -1.62 5.58 10.86
C LYS A 19 -3.12 5.34 10.78
N TRP A 20 -3.66 5.44 9.57
CA TRP A 20 -5.10 5.43 9.32
C TRP A 20 -5.63 4.04 8.99
N LEU A 21 -4.84 3.25 8.24
CA LEU A 21 -5.28 2.00 7.64
C LEU A 21 -4.69 0.73 8.31
N ASN A 22 -3.69 0.85 9.19
CA ASN A 22 -3.12 -0.32 9.90
C ASN A 22 -3.56 -0.51 11.39
N PRO A 23 -4.75 -0.11 11.88
CA PRO A 23 -5.15 -0.47 13.25
C PRO A 23 -5.45 -1.96 13.43
N VAL A 24 -5.62 -2.72 12.32
CA VAL A 24 -5.60 -4.19 12.29
C VAL A 24 -4.34 -4.60 11.53
N ALA A 25 -3.56 -5.53 12.08
CA ALA A 25 -2.16 -5.75 11.70
C ALA A 25 -1.95 -6.38 10.31
N ASP A 26 -3.03 -6.83 9.65
CA ASP A 26 -3.05 -7.58 8.40
C ASP A 26 -4.26 -7.08 7.58
N VAL A 27 -4.02 -6.34 6.48
CA VAL A 27 -5.10 -5.64 5.76
C VAL A 27 -5.25 -6.14 4.31
N TYR A 28 -4.29 -6.93 3.83
CA TYR A 28 -4.22 -7.38 2.44
C TYR A 28 -3.45 -8.69 2.33
N TYR A 29 -3.94 -9.64 1.53
CA TYR A 29 -3.19 -10.85 1.17
C TYR A 29 -2.45 -10.62 -0.13
N MET A 30 -1.12 -10.69 -0.05
CA MET A 30 -0.25 -10.39 -1.19
C MET A 30 -0.27 -11.54 -2.19
N SER A 31 -0.14 -11.24 -3.48
CA SER A 31 -0.16 -12.25 -4.55
C SER A 31 0.96 -13.28 -4.41
N VAL A 32 2.11 -12.89 -3.86
CA VAL A 32 3.25 -13.78 -3.54
C VAL A 32 3.15 -14.47 -2.17
N GLY A 33 2.00 -14.36 -1.52
CA GLY A 33 1.70 -14.98 -0.24
C GLY A 33 2.06 -14.14 0.99
N GLY A 34 1.32 -14.39 2.08
CA GLY A 34 1.44 -13.68 3.34
C GLY A 34 0.62 -12.38 3.37
N THR A 35 0.59 -11.74 4.53
CA THR A 35 -0.21 -10.53 4.78
C THR A 35 0.65 -9.28 4.69
N GLY A 36 0.18 -8.32 3.89
CA GLY A 36 0.79 -7.02 3.70
C GLY A 36 0.20 -5.96 4.62
N ARG A 37 1.03 -5.00 5.02
CA ARG A 37 0.62 -3.76 5.70
C ARG A 37 0.73 -2.58 4.76
N VAL A 38 -0.19 -1.63 4.89
CA VAL A 38 -0.15 -0.41 4.09
C VAL A 38 1.11 0.37 4.40
N GLU A 39 1.86 0.71 3.37
CA GLU A 39 3.08 1.52 3.46
C GLU A 39 2.94 2.84 2.72
N ILE A 40 2.36 2.81 1.50
CA ILE A 40 2.12 4.01 0.69
C ILE A 40 0.66 4.00 0.24
N LEU A 41 0.05 5.17 0.23
CA LEU A 41 -1.24 5.43 -0.38
C LEU A 41 -1.08 6.72 -1.18
N CYS A 42 -1.46 6.68 -2.45
CA CYS A 42 -1.37 7.83 -3.35
C CYS A 42 -2.63 7.90 -4.23
N PRO A 43 -2.79 8.96 -5.05
CA PRO A 43 -3.96 9.09 -5.91
C PRO A 43 -4.17 7.96 -6.92
N VAL A 44 -3.14 7.16 -7.21
CA VAL A 44 -3.18 6.13 -8.28
C VAL A 44 -3.14 4.71 -7.73
N GLY A 45 -3.08 4.53 -6.41
CA GLY A 45 -3.08 3.18 -5.83
C GLY A 45 -2.53 3.11 -4.41
N ILE A 46 -2.27 1.88 -4.00
CA ILE A 46 -1.81 1.54 -2.65
C ILE A 46 -0.65 0.54 -2.71
N GLN A 47 0.39 0.79 -1.91
CA GLN A 47 1.51 -0.12 -1.72
C GLN A 47 1.40 -0.83 -0.37
N PHE A 48 1.50 -2.15 -0.40
CA PHE A 48 1.63 -3.01 0.76
C PHE A 48 3.05 -3.51 0.94
N SER A 49 3.41 -3.83 2.18
CA SER A 49 4.66 -4.52 2.48
C SER A 49 4.51 -5.62 3.50
N ASN A 50 5.23 -6.72 3.26
CA ASN A 50 5.44 -7.79 4.22
C ASN A 50 6.92 -7.82 4.59
N PHE A 51 7.19 -7.73 5.89
CA PHE A 51 8.53 -7.70 6.46
C PHE A 51 8.95 -9.07 6.96
N LEU A 52 10.08 -9.55 6.45
CA LEU A 52 10.69 -10.80 6.87
C LEU A 52 12.10 -10.54 7.39
N THR A 53 12.40 -11.09 8.56
CA THR A 53 13.78 -11.17 9.06
C THR A 53 14.42 -12.47 8.60
N THR A 54 15.55 -12.40 7.89
CA THR A 54 16.23 -13.60 7.38
C THR A 54 17.06 -14.32 8.46
N THR A 55 17.07 -13.79 9.69
CA THR A 55 17.76 -14.41 10.84
C THR A 55 16.97 -15.53 11.50
N LEU A 56 15.67 -15.66 11.18
CA LEU A 56 14.83 -16.76 11.65
C LEU A 56 14.71 -17.81 10.52
N PRO A 57 15.01 -19.10 10.78
CA PRO A 57 15.02 -20.13 9.75
C PRO A 57 13.73 -20.21 8.93
N ALA A 58 12.56 -20.18 9.57
CA ALA A 58 11.27 -20.23 8.87
C ALA A 58 11.04 -19.06 7.90
N HIS A 59 11.52 -17.86 8.24
CA HIS A 59 11.43 -16.70 7.36
C HIS A 59 12.47 -16.74 6.24
N ALA A 60 13.63 -17.35 6.48
CA ALA A 60 14.63 -17.57 5.46
C ALA A 60 14.15 -18.60 4.42
N GLU A 61 13.55 -19.70 4.86
CA GLU A 61 12.93 -20.70 3.98
C GLU A 61 11.82 -20.07 3.14
N PHE A 62 10.86 -19.38 3.77
CA PHE A 62 9.80 -18.67 3.06
C PHE A 62 10.34 -17.63 2.05
N TYR A 63 11.43 -16.94 2.37
CA TYR A 63 12.06 -16.01 1.44
C TYR A 63 12.71 -16.72 0.24
N GLU A 64 13.41 -17.83 0.45
CA GLU A 64 14.01 -18.57 -0.66
C GLU A 64 12.95 -19.15 -1.60
N ASP A 65 11.81 -19.63 -1.05
CA ASP A 65 10.66 -20.07 -1.86
C ASP A 65 10.16 -18.93 -2.76
N ILE A 66 9.97 -17.73 -2.21
CA ILE A 66 9.54 -16.55 -2.97
C ILE A 66 10.56 -16.14 -4.03
N LYS A 67 11.86 -16.22 -3.73
CA LYS A 67 12.90 -15.92 -4.74
C LYS A 67 12.88 -16.92 -5.88
N GLU A 68 12.73 -18.20 -5.57
CA GLU A 68 12.62 -19.25 -6.58
C GLU A 68 11.39 -19.04 -7.45
N GLU A 69 10.24 -18.76 -6.84
CA GLU A 69 9.00 -18.49 -7.56
C GLU A 69 9.16 -17.28 -8.50
N ARG A 70 9.72 -16.17 -7.99
CA ARG A 70 9.96 -14.94 -8.78
C ARG A 70 11.00 -15.13 -9.88
N ALA A 71 12.01 -15.96 -9.67
CA ALA A 71 13.03 -16.21 -10.68
C ALA A 71 12.48 -17.00 -11.88
N ASN A 72 11.38 -17.72 -11.68
CA ASN A 72 10.79 -18.62 -12.67
C ASN A 72 9.47 -18.11 -13.26
N ASN A 73 8.89 -17.04 -12.72
CA ASN A 73 7.60 -16.52 -13.14
C ASN A 73 7.64 -15.00 -13.35
N ASP A 74 7.14 -14.55 -14.50
CA ASP A 74 6.94 -13.12 -14.79
C ASP A 74 5.68 -12.56 -14.09
N GLU A 75 4.80 -13.44 -13.60
CA GLU A 75 3.54 -13.10 -12.91
C GLU A 75 3.25 -14.13 -11.81
N ILE A 76 2.80 -13.67 -10.65
CA ILE A 76 2.38 -14.51 -9.53
C ILE A 76 1.04 -13.97 -9.02
N GLY A 77 0.01 -14.81 -8.95
CA GLY A 77 -1.30 -14.43 -8.39
C GLY A 77 -1.92 -13.17 -9.01
N GLY A 78 -1.73 -12.96 -10.32
CA GLY A 78 -2.24 -11.78 -11.04
C GLY A 78 -1.34 -10.53 -10.96
N ALA A 79 -0.24 -10.57 -10.20
CA ALA A 79 0.70 -9.47 -10.07
C ALA A 79 1.97 -9.73 -10.91
N ALA A 80 2.36 -8.74 -11.71
CA ALA A 80 3.60 -8.82 -12.48
C ALA A 80 4.83 -8.71 -11.58
N VAL A 81 5.81 -9.56 -11.80
CA VAL A 81 7.05 -9.62 -11.02
C VAL A 81 8.09 -8.69 -11.62
N VAL A 82 8.44 -7.63 -10.89
CA VAL A 82 9.43 -6.64 -11.35
C VAL A 82 10.70 -6.64 -10.49
N SER A 83 11.81 -6.20 -11.08
CA SER A 83 13.14 -6.23 -10.45
C SER A 83 13.40 -5.06 -9.50
N LYS A 84 12.61 -4.00 -9.58
CA LYS A 84 12.75 -2.77 -8.78
C LYS A 84 11.38 -2.11 -8.60
N LYS A 85 11.29 -1.19 -7.64
CA LYS A 85 10.13 -0.35 -7.44
C LYS A 85 9.71 0.33 -8.77
N PRO A 86 8.46 0.16 -9.22
CA PRO A 86 7.96 0.78 -10.44
C PRO A 86 7.65 2.27 -10.20
N ASP A 87 7.45 3.00 -11.30
CA ASP A 87 6.77 4.30 -11.24
C ASP A 87 5.26 4.04 -11.16
N PHE A 88 4.61 4.55 -10.12
CA PHE A 88 3.21 4.19 -9.84
C PHE A 88 2.23 4.80 -10.84
N ASP A 89 2.58 5.91 -11.48
CA ASP A 89 1.73 6.51 -12.53
C ASP A 89 1.73 5.67 -13.84
N ASP A 90 2.64 4.70 -13.99
CA ASP A 90 2.79 3.84 -15.19
C ASP A 90 2.34 2.37 -14.97
N VAL A 91 1.59 2.10 -13.90
CA VAL A 91 1.19 0.74 -13.51
C VAL A 91 -0.32 0.54 -13.68
N ASP A 92 -0.70 -0.31 -14.63
CA ASP A 92 -2.11 -0.63 -14.91
C ASP A 92 -2.60 -1.94 -14.25
N ASN A 93 -1.70 -2.76 -13.71
CA ASN A 93 -2.02 -4.03 -13.05
C ASN A 93 -1.19 -4.17 -11.77
N PRO A 94 -1.59 -5.02 -10.80
CA PRO A 94 -0.78 -5.26 -9.62
C PRO A 94 0.66 -5.66 -9.97
N VAL A 95 1.61 -5.17 -9.18
CA VAL A 95 3.05 -5.39 -9.41
C VAL A 95 3.73 -5.69 -8.10
N THR A 96 4.61 -6.70 -8.11
CA THR A 96 5.29 -7.20 -6.92
C THR A 96 6.81 -7.14 -7.09
N TRP A 97 7.51 -6.71 -6.03
CA TRP A 97 8.97 -6.66 -6.02
C TRP A 97 9.52 -6.92 -4.62
N VAL A 98 10.82 -7.21 -4.54
CA VAL A 98 11.51 -7.40 -3.27
C VAL A 98 12.59 -6.36 -3.10
N GLU A 99 12.63 -5.79 -1.90
CA GLU A 99 13.71 -4.95 -1.42
C GLU A 99 14.45 -5.69 -0.30
N GLN A 100 15.77 -5.77 -0.40
CA GLN A 100 16.58 -6.46 0.60
C GLN A 100 17.64 -5.52 1.17
N ASN A 101 17.79 -5.55 2.49
CA ASN A 101 18.96 -5.05 3.20
C ASN A 101 19.63 -6.20 3.98
N LYS A 102 20.70 -5.91 4.73
CA LYS A 102 21.60 -6.95 5.31
C LYS A 102 20.88 -8.11 6.01
N ASN A 103 19.83 -7.81 6.77
CA ASN A 103 19.12 -8.81 7.59
C ASN A 103 17.60 -8.82 7.36
N HIS A 104 17.11 -7.96 6.47
CA HIS A 104 15.69 -7.76 6.28
C HIS A 104 15.34 -7.83 4.81
N VAL A 105 14.24 -8.51 4.56
CA VAL A 105 13.60 -8.62 3.26
C VAL A 105 12.23 -7.98 3.39
N TYR A 106 11.91 -7.13 2.42
CA TYR A 106 10.60 -6.55 2.26
C TYR A 106 10.05 -7.02 0.94
N ILE A 107 8.96 -7.76 1.01
CA ILE A 107 8.13 -8.02 -0.14
C ILE A 107 7.20 -6.83 -0.27
N LYS A 108 7.11 -6.25 -1.46
CA LYS A 108 6.28 -5.09 -1.76
C LYS A 108 5.32 -5.46 -2.87
N GLU A 109 4.09 -4.97 -2.75
CA GLU A 109 3.10 -5.09 -3.81
C GLU A 109 2.38 -3.77 -3.95
N PHE A 110 2.27 -3.28 -5.17
CA PHE A 110 1.47 -2.11 -5.49
C PHE A 110 0.25 -2.55 -6.28
N VAL A 111 -0.92 -2.13 -5.80
CA VAL A 111 -2.21 -2.36 -6.45
C VAL A 111 -2.68 -1.01 -6.96
N PRO A 112 -2.75 -0.81 -8.30
CA PRO A 112 -3.26 0.42 -8.87
C PRO A 112 -4.77 0.56 -8.62
N PHE A 113 -5.25 1.79 -8.56
CA PHE A 113 -6.67 2.11 -8.62
C PHE A 113 -7.16 2.13 -10.07
N ASP A 114 -8.45 1.87 -10.27
CA ASP A 114 -9.06 1.94 -11.60
C ASP A 114 -9.00 3.38 -12.16
N GLU A 115 -9.21 4.37 -11.28
CA GLU A 115 -9.07 5.78 -11.62
C GLU A 115 -8.27 6.57 -10.57
N ARG A 116 -7.76 7.74 -10.98
CA ARG A 116 -7.09 8.65 -10.06
C ARG A 116 -8.08 9.18 -9.01
N VAL A 117 -7.82 8.85 -7.75
CA VAL A 117 -8.63 9.21 -6.59
C VAL A 117 -8.36 10.64 -6.14
N THR A 118 -9.42 11.41 -5.97
CA THR A 118 -9.37 12.79 -5.44
C THR A 118 -10.36 13.05 -4.32
N THR A 119 -11.37 12.17 -4.14
CA THR A 119 -12.43 12.30 -3.13
C THR A 119 -12.43 11.15 -2.11
N ARG A 120 -13.13 11.33 -0.99
CA ARG A 120 -13.26 10.30 0.05
C ARG A 120 -14.11 9.12 -0.42
N GLU A 121 -15.14 9.40 -1.21
CA GLU A 121 -16.02 8.40 -1.79
C GLU A 121 -15.26 7.50 -2.75
N GLN A 122 -14.48 8.08 -3.68
CA GLN A 122 -13.62 7.32 -4.59
C GLN A 122 -12.60 6.48 -3.81
N LEU A 123 -11.92 7.08 -2.82
CA LEU A 123 -10.94 6.35 -2.01
C LEU A 123 -11.56 5.17 -1.28
N ARG A 124 -12.80 5.33 -0.79
CA ARG A 124 -13.51 4.25 -0.10
C ARG A 124 -13.85 3.12 -1.07
N GLU A 125 -14.36 3.44 -2.26
CA GLU A 125 -14.74 2.44 -3.27
C GLU A 125 -13.52 1.59 -3.64
N GLU A 126 -12.42 2.23 -4.03
CA GLU A 126 -11.17 1.55 -4.39
C GLU A 126 -10.63 0.67 -3.24
N LEU A 127 -10.63 1.17 -2.00
CA LEU A 127 -10.07 0.42 -0.87
C LEU A 127 -10.97 -0.75 -0.43
N VAL A 128 -12.28 -0.69 -0.62
CA VAL A 128 -13.18 -1.83 -0.34
C VAL A 128 -12.92 -2.97 -1.31
N ASP A 129 -12.56 -2.67 -2.56
CA ASP A 129 -12.27 -3.70 -3.56
C ASP A 129 -10.91 -4.37 -3.33
N ILE A 130 -9.96 -3.66 -2.71
CA ILE A 130 -8.59 -4.14 -2.50
C ILE A 130 -8.41 -4.83 -1.15
N LEU A 131 -8.95 -4.27 -0.07
CA LEU A 131 -8.65 -4.74 1.29
C LEU A 131 -9.48 -5.97 1.64
N GLU A 132 -8.87 -6.92 2.36
CA GLU A 132 -9.59 -8.12 2.81
C GLU A 132 -10.63 -7.81 3.91
N TYR A 133 -10.37 -6.76 4.68
CA TYR A 133 -11.22 -6.30 5.77
C TYR A 133 -11.46 -4.81 5.65
N ASP A 134 -12.73 -4.44 5.51
CA ASP A 134 -13.17 -3.04 5.45
C ASP A 134 -12.79 -2.28 6.72
N PRO A 135 -11.96 -1.23 6.61
CA PRO A 135 -11.73 -0.30 7.70
C PRO A 135 -13.01 0.42 8.10
N ASP A 136 -13.08 0.93 9.33
CA ASP A 136 -14.12 1.90 9.71
C ASP A 136 -13.81 3.27 9.06
N PHE A 137 -14.12 3.38 7.77
CA PHE A 137 -13.94 4.59 6.98
C PHE A 137 -14.63 5.80 7.58
N SER A 138 -15.77 5.60 8.25
CA SER A 138 -16.50 6.71 8.89
C SER A 138 -15.65 7.32 10.01
N THR A 139 -15.09 6.47 10.88
CA THR A 139 -14.19 6.91 11.95
C THR A 139 -12.90 7.50 11.38
N ILE A 140 -12.27 6.83 10.40
CA ILE A 140 -11.03 7.29 9.77
C ILE A 140 -11.19 8.68 9.15
N PHE A 141 -12.23 8.88 8.34
CA PHE A 141 -12.48 10.18 7.68
C PHE A 141 -12.82 11.27 8.68
N GLN A 142 -13.56 10.96 9.75
CA GLN A 142 -13.84 11.94 10.81
C GLN A 142 -12.57 12.37 11.55
N ASP A 143 -11.70 11.44 11.89
CA ASP A 143 -10.46 11.74 12.62
C ASP A 143 -9.42 12.44 11.74
N ALA A 144 -9.31 12.05 10.46
CA ALA A 144 -8.50 12.79 9.49
C ALA A 144 -9.03 14.22 9.28
N ALA A 145 -10.35 14.41 9.17
CA ALA A 145 -10.94 15.74 9.09
C ALA A 145 -10.70 16.61 10.35
N ARG A 146 -10.62 15.99 11.53
CA ARG A 146 -10.19 16.68 12.76
C ARG A 146 -8.72 17.09 12.68
N ALA A 147 -7.85 16.20 12.20
CA ALA A 147 -6.42 16.49 12.04
C ALA A 147 -6.18 17.68 11.09
N VAL A 148 -6.89 17.75 9.96
CA VAL A 148 -6.86 18.91 9.04
C VAL A 148 -7.16 20.22 9.76
N LYS A 149 -8.18 20.25 10.63
CA LYS A 149 -8.58 21.46 11.37
C LYS A 149 -7.56 21.92 12.41
N THR A 150 -6.72 21.00 12.89
CA THR A 150 -5.73 21.27 13.94
C THR A 150 -4.34 21.60 13.41
N GLN A 151 -4.09 21.44 12.11
CA GLN A 151 -2.84 21.89 11.49
C GLN A 151 -2.81 23.43 11.49
N PRO A 152 -1.77 24.07 12.08
CA PRO A 152 -1.62 25.51 11.94
C PRO A 152 -1.49 25.83 10.45
N ARG A 153 -2.29 26.78 9.96
CA ARG A 153 -2.14 27.31 8.60
C ARG A 153 -0.77 27.97 8.50
N GLU A 154 0.24 27.23 8.07
CA GLU A 154 1.52 27.83 7.70
C GLU A 154 1.32 28.59 6.38
N ASN A 155 1.17 29.91 6.54
CA ASN A 155 1.35 31.01 5.59
C ASN A 155 0.49 31.00 4.30
N ALA A 156 -0.57 31.82 4.37
CA ALA A 156 -1.12 32.55 3.22
C ALA A 156 -0.11 33.58 2.68
#